data_AF-A0A9R1RVN4-F1
#
_entry.id   AF-A0A9R1RVN4-F1
#
_cell.length_a   1.000
_cell.length_b   1.000
_cell.length_c   1.000
_cell.angle_alpha   90.00
_cell.angle_beta   90.00
_cell.angle_gamma   90.00
#
_symmetry.space_group_name_H-M   'P 1'
#
loop_
_entity.id
_entity.type
_entity.pdbx_description
1 polymer ?
#
loop_
_entity_poly.entity_id
_entity_poly.type
_entity_poly.pdbx_seq_one_letter_code
_entity_poly.pdbx_strand_id
1 'polypeptide(L)'
;MYREYRSIYGSPIARVYSSETNTWSGLISIEASRNNCVYFGPSTLVGSVLYWPSHNWGDKILEFDLDTQNLTVIKGPPSVNYSDNFQIIQAEDGAVGIAVLSYNTLPLWQRMVNNRGDAIWLSCKIVPLHNLINIPPRTGRKRECLRLVGYDEATDVIFLGTHDSVYMVQRNSMQTRKLNVTHSLYRCYPFTSFYPPDDPHVDCPKFYLRFVVSQSIS
;
A
#
# COMPACT_ATOMS: atom_id res chain seq x y z
N MET A 1 -7.82 -32.05 4.70
CA MET A 1 -6.50 -31.64 4.20
C MET A 1 -6.07 -30.42 5.00
N TYR A 2 -5.30 -30.64 6.07
CA TYR A 2 -4.88 -29.59 7.00
C TYR A 2 -3.84 -28.71 6.31
N ARG A 3 -4.14 -27.42 6.09
CA ARG A 3 -3.13 -26.43 5.72
C ARG A 3 -2.40 -26.04 7.00
N GLU A 4 -1.19 -26.55 7.19
CA GLU A 4 -0.25 -25.97 8.15
C GLU A 4 0.09 -24.55 7.69
N TYR A 5 -0.48 -23.55 8.36
CA TYR A 5 0.04 -22.19 8.30
C TYR A 5 1.31 -22.15 9.15
N ARG A 6 2.47 -22.38 8.54
CA ARG A 6 3.73 -22.01 9.19
C ARG A 6 3.75 -20.49 9.33
N SER A 7 3.69 -20.02 10.56
CA SER A 7 3.82 -18.61 10.89
C SER A 7 5.24 -18.15 10.56
N ILE A 8 5.39 -17.23 9.60
CA ILE A 8 6.68 -16.76 9.12
C ILE A 8 7.04 -15.51 9.92
N TYR A 9 7.80 -15.69 11.00
CA TYR A 9 8.29 -14.58 11.83
C TYR A 9 9.68 -14.16 11.37
N GLY A 10 9.89 -12.87 11.04
CA GLY A 10 11.20 -12.35 10.64
C GLY A 10 11.28 -10.83 10.76
N SER A 11 12.48 -10.32 10.98
CA SER A 11 12.76 -8.88 10.94
C SER A 11 12.71 -8.37 9.50
N PRO A 12 12.07 -7.22 9.24
CA PRO A 12 12.14 -6.62 7.91
C PRO A 12 13.59 -6.21 7.62
N ILE A 13 14.04 -6.54 6.43
CA ILE A 13 15.37 -6.21 5.90
C ILE A 13 15.21 -5.47 4.58
N ALA A 14 16.08 -4.50 4.34
CA ALA A 14 16.11 -3.71 3.12
C ALA A 14 17.56 -3.58 2.60
N ARG A 15 17.68 -3.44 1.27
CA ARG A 15 18.90 -3.06 0.55
C ARG A 15 18.50 -2.20 -0.64
N VAL A 16 19.35 -1.24 -0.99
CA VAL A 16 19.13 -0.34 -2.12
C VAL A 16 20.10 -0.72 -3.23
N TYR A 17 19.61 -0.82 -4.46
CA TYR A 17 20.46 -1.01 -5.62
C TYR A 17 20.77 0.36 -6.26
N SER A 18 22.04 0.61 -6.56
CA SER A 18 22.46 1.76 -7.34
C SER A 18 22.80 1.33 -8.76
N SER A 19 22.12 1.92 -9.75
CA SER A 19 22.42 1.70 -11.16
C SER A 19 23.72 2.38 -11.60
N GLU A 20 24.12 3.47 -10.93
CA GLU A 20 25.35 4.21 -11.22
C GLU A 20 26.60 3.39 -10.88
N THR A 21 26.57 2.69 -9.74
CA THR A 21 27.70 1.88 -9.28
C THR A 21 27.51 0.39 -9.58
N ASN A 22 26.32 -0.01 -10.04
CA ASN A 22 25.91 -1.40 -10.25
C ASN A 22 26.11 -2.28 -8.99
N THR A 23 25.83 -1.73 -7.82
CA THR A 23 26.03 -2.41 -6.52
C THR A 23 24.82 -2.28 -5.60
N TRP A 24 24.71 -3.22 -4.65
CA TRP A 24 23.75 -3.17 -3.56
C TRP A 24 24.36 -2.52 -2.33
N SER A 25 23.62 -1.67 -1.63
CA SER A 25 24.00 -1.08 -0.35
C SER A 25 24.14 -2.15 0.75
N GLY A 26 24.63 -1.74 1.93
CA GLY A 26 24.65 -2.59 3.12
C GLY A 26 23.27 -3.11 3.50
N LEU A 27 23.22 -4.18 4.30
CA LEU A 27 21.97 -4.69 4.83
C LEU A 27 21.44 -3.74 5.90
N ILE A 28 20.20 -3.27 5.73
CA ILE A 28 19.48 -2.43 6.68
C ILE A 28 18.42 -3.30 7.33
N SER A 29 18.37 -3.31 8.65
CA SER A 29 17.39 -4.08 9.41
C SER A 29 16.98 -3.33 10.65
N ILE A 30 15.79 -3.66 11.15
CA ILE A 30 15.31 -3.23 12.45
C ILE A 30 15.15 -4.46 13.34
N GLU A 31 15.57 -4.37 14.60
CA GLU A 31 15.29 -5.42 15.57
C GLU A 31 13.78 -5.53 15.75
N ALA A 32 13.21 -6.64 15.29
CA ALA A 32 11.80 -6.90 15.46
C ALA A 32 11.50 -7.04 16.97
N SER A 33 10.80 -6.05 17.53
CA SER A 33 9.89 -6.36 18.65
C SER A 33 9.06 -7.58 18.22
N ARG A 34 8.87 -8.58 19.10
CA ARG A 34 8.30 -9.93 18.85
C ARG A 34 6.90 -10.01 18.19
N ASN A 35 6.46 -8.98 17.48
CA ASN A 35 5.23 -8.90 16.72
C ASN A 35 5.51 -8.85 15.21
N ASN A 36 5.75 -10.04 14.65
CA ASN A 36 5.04 -10.62 13.50
C ASN A 36 4.69 -9.64 12.35
N CYS A 37 5.64 -9.39 11.45
CA CYS A 37 5.33 -8.84 10.12
C CYS A 37 4.79 -9.98 9.23
N VAL A 38 3.47 -10.16 9.20
CA VAL A 38 2.84 -11.36 8.59
C VAL A 38 2.52 -11.15 7.11
N TYR A 39 2.48 -9.91 6.62
CA TYR A 39 1.97 -9.65 5.28
C TYR A 39 2.37 -8.28 4.73
N PHE A 40 2.99 -8.25 3.56
CA PHE A 40 3.28 -7.01 2.84
C PHE A 40 2.29 -6.83 1.68
N GLY A 41 1.55 -5.72 1.72
CA GLY A 41 0.90 -5.08 0.58
C GLY A 41 1.91 -4.67 -0.49
N PRO A 42 1.45 -4.23 -1.69
CA PRO A 42 2.31 -3.36 -2.49
C PRO A 42 2.77 -2.17 -1.62
N SER A 43 4.01 -1.74 -1.82
CA SER A 43 4.46 -0.47 -1.26
C SER A 43 3.73 0.69 -1.89
N THR A 44 3.73 1.82 -1.20
CA THR A 44 3.40 3.12 -1.78
C THR A 44 4.58 4.05 -1.58
N LEU A 45 5.02 4.70 -2.65
CA LEU A 45 6.04 5.74 -2.59
C LEU A 45 5.36 7.10 -2.33
N VAL A 46 5.80 7.78 -1.27
CA VAL A 46 5.37 9.15 -0.95
C VAL A 46 6.62 10.00 -0.76
N GLY A 47 6.86 10.94 -1.67
CA GLY A 47 8.15 11.64 -1.74
C GLY A 47 9.29 10.66 -1.99
N SER A 48 10.29 10.63 -1.11
CA SER A 48 11.42 9.69 -1.13
C SER A 48 11.26 8.51 -0.17
N VAL A 49 10.06 8.28 0.37
CA VAL A 49 9.82 7.28 1.42
C VAL A 49 8.86 6.20 0.94
N LEU A 50 9.26 4.94 1.05
CA LEU A 50 8.43 3.78 0.78
C LEU A 50 7.70 3.32 2.03
N TYR A 51 6.42 3.03 1.86
CA TYR A 51 5.55 2.60 2.95
C TYR A 51 4.92 1.25 2.65
N TRP A 52 4.93 0.33 3.63
CA TRP A 52 4.20 -0.94 3.55
C TRP A 52 3.30 -1.15 4.76
N PRO A 53 2.14 -1.78 4.59
CA PRO A 53 1.43 -2.34 5.73
C PRO A 53 2.29 -3.45 6.35
N SER A 54 2.56 -3.36 7.65
CA SER A 54 3.36 -4.35 8.38
C SER A 54 2.50 -5.50 8.92
N HIS A 55 1.18 -5.32 9.02
CA HIS A 55 0.24 -6.31 9.53
C HIS A 55 -1.17 -6.17 8.92
N ASN A 56 -1.98 -7.24 8.98
CA ASN A 56 -3.35 -7.31 8.43
C ASN A 56 -4.38 -6.36 9.06
N TRP A 57 -3.97 -5.54 10.04
CA TRP A 57 -4.87 -4.63 10.76
C TRP A 57 -4.49 -3.15 10.62
N GLY A 58 -3.49 -2.82 9.81
CA GLY A 58 -3.11 -1.42 9.53
C GLY A 58 -2.68 -0.62 10.76
N ASP A 59 -2.37 -1.28 11.86
CA ASP A 59 -1.92 -0.71 13.13
C ASP A 59 -0.42 -0.36 13.11
N LYS A 60 0.34 -1.01 12.23
CA LYS A 60 1.75 -0.76 11.98
C LYS A 60 2.04 -0.62 10.50
N ILE A 61 2.90 0.34 10.19
CA ILE A 61 3.36 0.64 8.83
C ILE A 61 4.88 0.63 8.85
N LEU A 62 5.47 -0.12 7.93
CA LEU A 62 6.91 -0.09 7.68
C LEU A 62 7.21 1.14 6.83
N GLU A 63 8.20 1.93 7.23
CA GLU A 63 8.65 3.15 6.56
C GLU A 63 10.13 2.97 6.19
N PHE A 64 10.46 3.14 4.92
CA PHE A 64 11.83 3.10 4.42
C PHE A 64 12.15 4.37 3.65
N ASP A 65 12.99 5.21 4.23
CA ASP A 65 13.48 6.44 3.62
C ASP A 65 14.64 6.11 2.68
N LEU A 66 14.49 6.43 1.38
CA LEU A 66 15.49 6.15 0.36
C LEU A 66 16.72 7.06 0.46
N ASP A 67 16.55 8.29 0.93
CA ASP A 67 17.61 9.29 1.02
C ASP A 67 18.51 8.99 2.21
N THR A 68 17.90 8.71 3.37
CA THR A 68 18.64 8.40 4.61
C THR A 68 18.94 6.92 4.77
N GLN A 69 18.36 6.06 3.92
CA GLN A 69 18.44 4.60 4.01
C GLN A 69 18.00 4.07 5.39
N ASN A 70 17.02 4.72 5.99
CA ASN A 70 16.54 4.39 7.32
C ASN A 70 15.25 3.57 7.26
N LEU A 71 15.21 2.47 8.02
CA LEU A 71 14.06 1.57 8.10
C LEU A 71 13.43 1.67 9.49
N THR A 72 12.19 2.14 9.55
CA THR A 72 11.46 2.32 10.81
C THR A 72 10.05 1.70 10.74
N VAL A 73 9.41 1.58 11.89
CA VAL A 73 8.00 1.17 12.00
C VAL A 73 7.23 2.26 12.71
N ILE A 74 6.20 2.78 12.03
CA ILE A 74 5.31 3.81 12.57
C ILE A 74 3.95 3.20 12.91
N LYS A 75 3.24 3.85 13.83
CA LYS A 75 1.85 3.47 14.15
C LYS A 75 0.91 3.98 13.05
N GLY A 76 -0.07 3.17 12.68
CA GLY A 76 -1.19 3.58 11.82
C GLY A 76 -2.25 4.40 12.56
N PRO A 77 -3.31 4.85 11.86
CA PRO A 77 -4.38 5.64 12.44
C PRO A 77 -5.14 4.87 13.53
N PRO A 78 -5.65 5.57 14.56
CA PRO A 78 -6.57 4.96 15.50
C PRO A 78 -7.80 4.46 14.74
N SER A 79 -8.35 3.30 15.12
CA SER A 79 -9.56 2.67 14.55
C SER A 79 -9.43 1.86 13.24
N VAL A 80 -8.23 1.57 12.72
CA VAL A 80 -8.06 0.53 11.66
C VAL A 80 -8.22 -0.90 12.20
N ASN A 81 -8.42 -1.04 13.52
CA ASN A 81 -8.68 -2.30 14.19
C ASN A 81 -9.78 -3.10 13.46
N TYR A 82 -9.38 -4.25 12.89
CA TYR A 82 -10.23 -5.30 12.32
C TYR A 82 -10.65 -5.20 10.85
N SER A 83 -10.05 -4.35 10.02
CA SER A 83 -10.27 -4.41 8.56
C SER A 83 -8.97 -4.73 7.81
N ASP A 84 -9.00 -5.81 7.04
CA ASP A 84 -7.97 -6.16 6.04
C ASP A 84 -8.11 -5.31 4.76
N ASN A 85 -9.03 -4.33 4.74
CA ASN A 85 -9.33 -3.50 3.58
C ASN A 85 -8.88 -2.06 3.82
N PHE A 86 -7.59 -1.83 3.70
CA PHE A 86 -6.99 -0.51 3.71
C PHE A 86 -5.88 -0.43 2.66
N GLN A 87 -5.52 0.80 2.28
CA GLN A 87 -4.50 1.07 1.29
C GLN A 87 -3.70 2.30 1.72
N ILE A 88 -2.37 2.20 1.67
CA ILE A 88 -1.50 3.37 1.86
C ILE A 88 -1.61 4.22 0.60
N ILE A 89 -1.73 5.53 0.80
CA ILE A 89 -1.92 6.52 -0.27
C ILE A 89 -1.01 7.72 0.00
N GLN A 90 -0.76 8.53 -1.02
CA GLN A 90 -0.33 9.90 -0.80
C GLN A 90 -1.55 10.70 -0.33
N ALA A 91 -1.38 11.52 0.71
CA ALA A 91 -2.38 12.45 1.22
C ALA A 91 -2.14 13.87 0.68
N GLU A 92 -2.74 14.88 1.31
CA GLU A 92 -2.45 16.28 0.96
C GLU A 92 -1.03 16.64 1.38
N ASP A 93 -0.48 17.65 0.72
CA ASP A 93 0.83 18.24 1.03
C ASP A 93 2.01 17.25 1.04
N GLY A 94 1.89 16.15 0.27
CA GLY A 94 2.92 15.10 0.20
C GLY A 94 3.03 14.26 1.47
N ALA A 95 2.07 14.34 2.39
CA ALA A 95 2.04 13.51 3.59
C ALA A 95 1.62 12.07 3.25
N VAL A 96 2.04 11.11 4.08
CA VAL A 96 1.52 9.73 3.99
C VAL A 96 0.09 9.66 4.51
N GLY A 97 -0.75 8.94 3.79
CA GLY A 97 -2.15 8.72 4.13
C GLY A 97 -2.56 7.25 4.11
N ILE A 98 -3.76 6.97 4.63
CA ILE A 98 -4.40 5.66 4.53
C ILE A 98 -5.86 5.82 4.13
N ALA A 99 -6.26 5.16 3.05
CA ALA A 99 -7.66 4.89 2.75
C ALA A 99 -8.12 3.64 3.51
N VAL A 100 -9.23 3.73 4.24
CA VAL A 100 -9.83 2.60 4.97
C VAL A 100 -11.20 2.33 4.41
N LEU A 101 -11.51 1.09 4.05
CA LEU A 101 -12.86 0.70 3.67
C LEU A 101 -13.64 0.26 4.91
N SER A 102 -14.66 1.03 5.30
CA SER A 102 -15.45 0.81 6.51
C SER A 102 -16.94 0.77 6.22
N TYR A 103 -17.56 -0.41 6.30
CA TYR A 103 -18.99 -0.67 6.05
C TYR A 103 -19.55 0.02 4.78
N ASN A 104 -19.97 1.28 4.87
CA ASN A 104 -20.55 2.11 3.80
C ASN A 104 -19.76 3.41 3.53
N THR A 105 -18.57 3.58 4.09
CA THR A 105 -17.72 4.77 3.94
C THR A 105 -16.29 4.40 3.56
N LEU A 106 -15.59 5.37 2.98
CA LEU A 106 -14.17 5.38 2.71
C LEU A 106 -13.52 6.57 3.44
N PRO A 107 -13.15 6.44 4.73
CA PRO A 107 -12.33 7.42 5.41
C PRO A 107 -10.92 7.48 4.81
N LEU A 108 -10.44 8.69 4.55
CA LEU A 108 -9.06 9.01 4.19
C LEU A 108 -8.38 9.67 5.38
N TRP A 109 -7.37 9.00 5.89
CA TRP A 109 -6.52 9.47 6.98
C TRP A 109 -5.24 10.08 6.44
N GLN A 110 -4.74 11.11 7.11
CA GLN A 110 -3.46 11.74 6.84
C GLN A 110 -2.63 11.76 8.11
N ARG A 111 -1.35 11.41 7.98
CA ARG A 111 -0.37 11.59 9.05
C ARG A 111 0.11 13.03 9.05
N MET A 112 0.18 13.64 10.22
CA MET A 112 0.69 15.00 10.39
C MET A 112 1.41 15.15 11.71
N VAL A 113 2.10 16.28 11.87
CA VAL A 113 2.74 16.67 13.13
C VAL A 113 1.88 17.76 13.78
N ASN A 114 1.49 17.57 15.04
CA ASN A 114 0.71 18.57 15.77
C ASN A 114 1.60 19.74 16.24
N ASN A 115 0.99 20.78 16.83
CA ASN A 115 1.73 21.95 17.33
C ASN A 115 2.72 21.64 18.47
N ARG A 116 2.69 20.43 19.05
CA ARG A 116 3.61 19.95 20.09
C ARG A 116 4.77 19.13 19.52
N GLY A 117 4.79 18.88 18.21
CA GLY A 117 5.78 18.03 17.57
C GLY A 117 5.43 16.55 17.54
N ASP A 118 4.25 16.14 18.00
CA ASP A 118 3.84 14.74 18.00
C ASP A 118 3.25 14.33 16.65
N ALA A 119 3.63 13.15 16.17
CA ALA A 119 3.00 12.53 15.00
C ALA A 119 1.59 12.01 15.35
N ILE A 120 0.58 12.51 14.65
CA ILE A 120 -0.83 12.13 14.79
C ILE A 120 -1.44 11.73 13.45
N TRP A 121 -2.58 11.07 13.50
CA TRP A 121 -3.41 10.78 12.33
C TRP A 121 -4.73 11.52 12.43
N LEU A 122 -5.11 12.22 11.35
CA LEU A 122 -6.41 12.87 11.22
C LEU A 122 -7.22 12.25 10.08
N SER A 123 -8.51 12.01 10.33
CA SER A 123 -9.47 11.63 9.29
C SER A 123 -9.90 12.89 8.55
N CYS A 124 -9.21 13.20 7.45
CA CYS A 124 -9.40 14.45 6.71
C CYS A 124 -10.66 14.43 5.83
N LYS A 125 -11.08 13.25 5.36
CA LYS A 125 -12.23 13.10 4.46
C LYS A 125 -12.94 11.78 4.71
N ILE A 126 -14.27 11.80 4.81
CA ILE A 126 -15.08 10.58 4.91
C ILE A 126 -16.04 10.57 3.71
N VAL A 127 -15.84 9.62 2.80
CA VAL A 127 -16.63 9.54 1.57
C VAL A 127 -17.66 8.43 1.69
N PRO A 128 -18.97 8.71 1.56
CA PRO A 128 -19.97 7.66 1.45
C PRO A 128 -19.77 6.83 0.18
N LEU A 129 -19.75 5.50 0.30
CA LEU A 129 -19.47 4.62 -0.84
C LEU A 129 -20.53 4.73 -1.95
N HIS A 130 -21.79 5.01 -1.61
CA HIS A 130 -22.84 5.22 -2.59
C HIS A 130 -22.58 6.40 -3.53
N ASN A 131 -21.71 7.34 -3.15
CA ASN A 131 -21.28 8.43 -4.03
C ASN A 131 -20.20 8.00 -5.02
N LEU A 132 -19.44 6.95 -4.70
CA LEU A 132 -18.36 6.43 -5.56
C LEU A 132 -18.92 5.37 -6.51
N ILE A 133 -19.76 4.48 -5.98
CA ILE A 133 -20.23 3.29 -6.65
C ILE A 133 -21.72 3.10 -6.36
N ASN A 134 -22.51 2.82 -7.39
CA ASN A 134 -23.93 2.48 -7.27
C ASN A 134 -24.10 1.04 -6.76
N ILE A 135 -23.51 0.73 -5.61
CA ILE A 135 -23.69 -0.53 -4.91
C ILE A 135 -24.76 -0.31 -3.83
N PRO A 136 -25.82 -1.14 -3.75
CA PRO A 136 -26.80 -1.04 -2.70
C PRO A 136 -26.12 -1.01 -1.32
N PRO A 137 -26.61 -0.22 -0.35
CA PRO A 137 -26.13 -0.30 1.02
C PRO A 137 -26.13 -1.77 1.47
N ARG A 138 -25.13 -2.18 2.27
CA ARG A 138 -24.97 -3.58 2.71
C ARG A 138 -26.19 -4.04 3.52
N THR A 139 -27.24 -4.52 2.87
CA THR A 139 -28.46 -5.05 3.49
C THR A 139 -28.32 -6.56 3.60
N GLY A 140 -27.63 -7.05 4.63
CA GLY A 140 -27.61 -8.47 5.02
C GLY A 140 -26.26 -9.20 4.94
N ARG A 141 -26.30 -10.53 5.10
CA ARG A 141 -25.14 -11.43 5.25
C ARG A 141 -24.29 -11.65 3.98
N LYS A 142 -24.70 -11.16 2.82
CA LYS A 142 -23.87 -11.18 1.62
C LYS A 142 -22.91 -10.00 1.67
N ARG A 143 -21.66 -10.27 2.07
CA ARG A 143 -20.55 -9.36 1.81
C ARG A 143 -20.43 -9.24 0.29
N GLU A 144 -21.04 -8.23 -0.32
CA GLU A 144 -20.53 -7.78 -1.61
C GLU A 144 -19.07 -7.38 -1.37
N CYS A 145 -18.16 -8.14 -2.00
CA CYS A 145 -16.73 -8.18 -1.71
C CYS A 145 -16.00 -6.96 -2.27
N LEU A 146 -16.47 -5.75 -1.94
CA LEU A 146 -15.73 -4.54 -2.24
C LEU A 146 -14.42 -4.54 -1.45
N ARG A 147 -13.30 -4.37 -2.13
CA ARG A 147 -11.97 -4.30 -1.53
C ARG A 147 -11.17 -3.14 -2.08
N LEU A 148 -10.32 -2.56 -1.25
CA LEU A 148 -9.21 -1.74 -1.73
C LEU A 148 -8.18 -2.70 -2.33
N VAL A 149 -7.93 -2.58 -3.63
CA VAL A 149 -7.05 -3.51 -4.36
C VAL A 149 -5.74 -2.87 -4.76
N GLY A 150 -5.62 -1.55 -4.75
CA GLY A 150 -4.36 -0.86 -4.99
C GLY A 150 -4.48 0.66 -4.99
N TYR A 151 -3.35 1.32 -5.15
CA TYR A 151 -3.23 2.76 -5.34
C TYR A 151 -2.12 3.04 -6.35
N ASP A 152 -2.39 3.93 -7.30
CA ASP A 152 -1.40 4.42 -8.24
C ASP A 152 -0.90 5.79 -7.77
N GLU A 153 0.31 5.79 -7.24
CA GLU A 153 1.01 6.99 -6.78
C GLU A 153 1.34 7.99 -7.89
N ALA A 154 1.42 7.57 -9.16
CA ALA A 154 1.69 8.47 -10.28
C ALA A 154 0.44 9.22 -10.75
N THR A 155 -0.74 8.61 -10.65
CA THR A 155 -2.02 9.21 -11.11
C THR A 155 -2.97 9.59 -9.99
N ASP A 156 -2.59 9.33 -8.73
CA ASP A 156 -3.38 9.57 -7.53
C ASP A 156 -4.77 8.88 -7.57
N VAL A 157 -4.78 7.65 -8.08
CA VAL A 157 -5.99 6.82 -8.26
C VAL A 157 -6.03 5.70 -7.24
N ILE A 158 -7.15 5.61 -6.51
CA ILE A 158 -7.48 4.48 -5.63
C ILE A 158 -8.28 3.46 -6.43
N PHE A 159 -7.91 2.18 -6.33
CA PHE A 159 -8.63 1.09 -6.98
C PHE A 159 -9.51 0.35 -5.98
N LEU A 160 -10.81 0.29 -6.27
CA LEU A 160 -11.78 -0.53 -5.55
C LEU A 160 -12.20 -1.72 -6.43
N GLY A 161 -11.96 -2.93 -5.96
CA GLY A 161 -12.33 -4.16 -6.66
C GLY A 161 -13.63 -4.76 -6.14
N THR A 162 -14.46 -5.27 -7.04
CA THR A 162 -15.54 -6.21 -6.76
C THR A 162 -15.25 -7.54 -7.46
N HIS A 163 -16.21 -8.46 -7.48
CA HIS A 163 -16.05 -9.75 -8.17
C HIS A 163 -15.85 -9.58 -9.70
N ASP A 164 -16.53 -8.60 -10.31
CA ASP A 164 -16.62 -8.45 -11.77
C ASP A 164 -16.16 -7.08 -12.28
N SER A 165 -15.65 -6.22 -11.40
CA SER A 165 -15.34 -4.84 -11.75
C SER A 165 -14.24 -4.23 -10.90
N VAL A 166 -13.53 -3.28 -11.50
CA VAL A 166 -12.64 -2.36 -10.79
C VAL A 166 -13.17 -0.96 -10.96
N TYR A 167 -13.20 -0.20 -9.88
CA TYR A 167 -13.54 1.20 -9.87
C TYR A 167 -12.26 1.98 -9.60
N MET A 168 -11.92 2.86 -10.53
CA MET A 168 -10.86 3.84 -10.39
C MET A 168 -11.47 5.09 -9.77
N VAL A 169 -11.06 5.41 -8.56
CA VAL A 169 -11.53 6.58 -7.82
C VAL A 169 -10.41 7.60 -7.77
N GLN A 170 -10.60 8.74 -8.42
CA GLN A 170 -9.65 9.85 -8.31
C GLN A 170 -9.70 10.40 -6.88
N ARG A 171 -8.60 10.37 -6.14
CA ARG A 171 -8.60 10.70 -4.69
C ARG A 171 -9.13 12.10 -4.41
N ASN A 172 -8.71 13.11 -5.17
CA ASN A 172 -9.10 14.49 -4.89
C ASN A 172 -10.56 14.78 -5.27
N SER A 173 -10.95 14.49 -6.52
CA SER A 173 -12.29 14.80 -7.04
C SER A 173 -13.36 13.78 -6.65
N MET A 174 -12.97 12.59 -6.19
CA MET A 174 -13.85 11.44 -5.96
C MET A 174 -14.65 10.99 -7.19
N GLN A 175 -14.25 11.45 -8.37
CA GLN A 175 -14.80 10.96 -9.62
C GLN A 175 -14.40 9.50 -9.81
N THR A 176 -15.38 8.71 -10.21
CA THR A 176 -15.20 7.26 -10.34
C THR A 176 -15.40 6.80 -11.77
N ARG A 177 -14.48 5.97 -12.25
CA ARG A 177 -14.58 5.27 -13.53
C ARG A 177 -14.63 3.77 -13.30
N LYS A 178 -15.63 3.09 -13.85
CA LYS A 178 -15.77 1.63 -13.79
C LYS A 178 -15.06 0.96 -14.96
N LEU A 179 -14.29 -0.08 -14.67
CA LEU A 179 -13.71 -1.02 -15.60
C LEU A 179 -14.33 -2.39 -15.35
N ASN A 180 -14.91 -2.99 -16.37
CA ASN A 180 -15.41 -4.37 -16.25
C ASN A 180 -14.24 -5.33 -16.40
N VAL A 181 -14.13 -6.28 -15.48
CA VAL A 181 -13.10 -7.32 -15.50
C VAL A 181 -13.76 -8.69 -15.39
N THR A 182 -13.13 -9.72 -15.93
CA THR A 182 -13.72 -11.06 -16.00
C THR A 182 -13.53 -11.88 -14.73
N HIS A 183 -12.71 -11.42 -13.77
CA HIS A 183 -12.37 -12.17 -12.56
C HIS A 183 -12.18 -11.28 -11.34
N SER A 184 -12.43 -11.88 -10.17
CA SER A 184 -12.20 -11.26 -8.86
C SER A 184 -10.74 -10.87 -8.68
N LEU A 185 -10.49 -9.56 -8.54
CA LEU A 185 -9.16 -9.06 -8.26
C LEU A 185 -8.88 -9.06 -6.76
N TYR A 186 -7.73 -9.63 -6.41
CA TYR A 186 -7.22 -9.59 -5.05
C TYR A 186 -6.34 -8.36 -4.84
N ARG A 187 -5.53 -7.99 -5.84
CA ARG A 187 -4.64 -6.82 -5.85
C ARG A 187 -4.44 -6.28 -7.25
N CYS A 188 -4.18 -4.98 -7.33
CA CYS A 188 -3.76 -4.24 -8.50
C CYS A 188 -2.36 -3.68 -8.24
N TYR A 189 -1.45 -3.92 -9.18
CA TYR A 189 -0.10 -3.37 -9.18
C TYR A 189 -0.01 -2.38 -10.33
N PRO A 190 -0.31 -1.08 -10.10
CA PRO A 190 -0.16 -0.08 -11.14
C PRO A 190 1.32 0.07 -11.49
N PHE A 191 1.62 0.13 -12.79
CA PHE A 191 2.95 0.39 -13.30
C PHE A 191 2.82 1.42 -14.41
N THR A 192 3.71 2.41 -14.41
CA THR A 192 3.74 3.49 -15.40
C THR A 192 4.41 3.07 -16.71
N SER A 193 5.24 2.04 -16.71
CA SER A 193 5.85 1.50 -17.92
C SER A 193 6.23 0.02 -17.78
N PHE A 194 6.19 -0.70 -18.91
CA PHE A 194 6.78 -2.02 -19.06
C PHE A 194 7.92 -1.87 -20.07
N TYR A 195 9.12 -2.36 -19.73
CA TYR A 195 10.17 -2.51 -20.73
C TYR A 195 10.03 -3.91 -21.34
N PRO A 196 9.51 -4.06 -22.57
CA PRO A 196 9.66 -5.31 -23.29
C PRO A 196 11.17 -5.55 -23.49
N PRO A 197 11.68 -6.75 -23.20
CA PRO A 197 13.09 -7.05 -23.37
C PRO A 197 13.43 -7.19 -24.85
N ASP A 198 13.87 -6.11 -25.51
CA ASP A 198 14.45 -6.17 -26.84
C ASP A 198 15.77 -5.37 -26.94
N ASP A 199 16.85 -6.11 -27.24
CA ASP A 199 18.13 -5.75 -27.91
C ASP A 199 19.28 -4.99 -27.17
N PRO A 200 20.57 -5.36 -27.42
CA PRO A 200 21.74 -5.01 -26.61
C PRO A 200 22.49 -3.73 -27.01
N HIS A 201 21.88 -2.77 -27.69
CA HIS A 201 22.58 -1.56 -28.16
C HIS A 201 21.83 -0.24 -27.91
N VAL A 202 21.62 0.17 -26.66
CA VAL A 202 21.44 1.61 -26.31
C VAL A 202 21.85 1.87 -24.86
N ASP A 203 22.76 2.84 -24.68
CA ASP A 203 23.09 3.51 -23.41
C ASP A 203 21.96 4.49 -23.00
N CYS A 204 21.12 4.12 -22.02
CA CYS A 204 20.40 5.02 -21.07
C CYS A 204 19.46 4.22 -20.13
N PRO A 205 19.05 4.77 -18.97
CA PRO A 205 19.00 4.04 -17.70
C PRO A 205 17.85 3.03 -17.60
N LYS A 206 18.22 1.80 -17.25
CA LYS A 206 17.30 0.72 -16.91
C LYS A 206 16.81 0.92 -15.47
N PHE A 207 15.53 1.24 -15.28
CA PHE A 207 14.91 1.18 -13.96
C PHE A 207 14.34 -0.21 -13.73
N TYR A 208 15.05 -1.02 -12.93
CA TYR A 208 14.52 -2.28 -12.41
C TYR A 208 14.02 -2.05 -10.99
N LEU A 209 12.72 -1.83 -10.81
CA LEU A 209 12.10 -2.03 -9.49
C LEU A 209 11.78 -3.52 -9.33
N ARG A 210 12.81 -4.32 -9.06
CA ARG A 210 12.67 -5.72 -8.65
C ARG A 210 12.82 -5.78 -7.13
N PHE A 211 11.73 -5.65 -6.40
CA PHE A 211 11.73 -5.99 -4.97
C PHE A 211 11.70 -7.51 -4.83
N VAL A 212 12.87 -8.14 -4.73
CA VAL A 212 12.97 -9.50 -4.20
C VAL A 212 13.03 -9.38 -2.69
N VAL A 213 11.93 -9.69 -2.01
CA VAL A 213 12.00 -10.06 -0.59
C VAL A 213 12.65 -11.44 -0.54
N SER A 214 13.98 -11.50 -0.50
CA SER A 214 14.69 -12.76 -0.27
C SER A 214 14.72 -13.02 1.24
N GLN A 215 13.97 -14.01 1.69
CA GLN A 215 14.24 -14.61 3.00
C GLN A 215 15.45 -15.53 2.82
N SER A 216 16.59 -15.16 3.41
CA SER A 216 17.71 -16.07 3.56
C SER A 216 17.32 -17.12 4.61
N ILE A 217 17.24 -18.37 4.19
CA ILE A 217 17.20 -19.52 5.09
C ILE A 217 18.67 -19.80 5.45
N SER A 218 19.01 -19.66 6.73
CA SER A 218 20.20 -20.31 7.32
C SER A 218 19.77 -21.62 7.95
#